data_AF-A0A4V0HVY1-F1
#
_entry.id   AF-A0A4V0HVY1-F1
#
_cell.length_a   1.000
_cell.length_b   1.000
_cell.length_c   1.000
_cell.angle_alpha   90.00
_cell.angle_beta   90.00
_cell.angle_gamma   90.00
#
_symmetry.space_group_name_H-M   'P 1'
#
loop_
_entity.id
_entity.type
_entity.pdbx_description
1 polymer ?
#
loop_
_entity_poly.entity_id
_entity_poly.type
_entity_poly.pdbx_seq_one_letter_code
_entity_poly.pdbx_strand_id
1 'polypeptide(L)'
;MLGAESIFSRAAAAAAPVAKTGPMVKGAEATRVAEMAKEFEATLLSLLLKEMRQTLEPEGLFPGDQGDVQGGLFDLYMGRHLAESGGVGLASALVRQMDPGAYPKREPFPHDPTRSTGPVPLSPAPLA
;
A
#
# COMPACT_ATOMS: atom_id res chain seq x y z
N MET A 1 32.58 10.87 -48.48
CA MET A 1 33.56 11.61 -47.65
C MET A 1 32.86 11.93 -46.33
N LEU A 2 33.18 11.23 -45.24
CA LEU A 2 34.05 11.70 -44.11
C LEU A 2 33.58 13.05 -43.55
N GLY A 3 33.40 13.31 -42.26
CA GLY A 3 33.59 12.61 -40.97
C GLY A 3 32.80 13.41 -39.91
N ALA A 4 32.37 12.82 -38.79
CA ALA A 4 33.06 12.79 -37.50
C ALA A 4 33.14 14.15 -36.76
N GLU A 5 32.90 14.10 -35.44
CA GLU A 5 33.08 15.16 -34.40
C GLU A 5 31.81 16.02 -34.16
N SER A 6 31.26 16.25 -32.97
CA SER A 6 31.81 16.24 -31.62
C SER A 6 30.70 15.90 -30.60
N ILE A 7 30.93 14.81 -29.90
CA ILE A 7 30.29 14.37 -28.67
C ILE A 7 30.80 15.20 -27.48
N PHE A 8 29.90 15.53 -26.54
CA PHE A 8 30.17 16.05 -25.19
C PHE A 8 30.89 17.39 -25.05
N SER A 9 30.13 18.47 -24.84
CA SER A 9 30.58 19.55 -23.96
C SER A 9 29.40 20.29 -23.32
N ARG A 10 29.10 19.93 -22.05
CA ARG A 10 28.71 20.93 -21.04
C ARG A 10 28.90 20.38 -19.61
N ALA A 11 30.02 20.81 -19.03
CA ALA A 11 30.20 21.32 -17.67
C ALA A 11 29.55 20.59 -16.46
N ALA A 12 30.43 19.93 -15.71
CA ALA A 12 30.64 20.03 -14.26
C ALA A 12 29.40 20.13 -13.35
N ALA A 13 29.14 19.01 -12.65
CA ALA A 13 28.30 18.93 -11.48
C ALA A 13 28.89 19.74 -10.31
N ALA A 14 28.15 20.74 -9.84
CA ALA A 14 28.28 21.29 -8.50
C ALA A 14 27.19 20.66 -7.63
N ALA A 15 27.63 19.98 -6.57
CA ALA A 15 26.77 19.30 -5.60
C ALA A 15 25.83 20.29 -4.90
N ALA A 16 24.52 20.11 -5.10
CA ALA A 16 23.46 20.75 -4.32
C ALA A 16 22.86 19.72 -3.35
N PRO A 17 22.44 20.13 -2.13
CA PRO A 17 22.14 19.22 -1.04
C PRO A 17 20.91 18.36 -1.34
N VAL A 18 20.95 17.11 -0.89
CA VAL A 18 19.84 16.15 -0.90
C VAL A 18 18.66 16.73 -0.11
N ALA A 19 17.80 17.46 -0.79
CA ALA A 19 16.45 17.75 -0.33
C ALA A 19 15.62 16.50 -0.62
N LYS A 20 15.25 15.78 0.45
CA LYS A 20 14.30 14.66 0.40
C LYS A 20 12.90 15.21 0.08
N THR A 21 12.64 15.48 -1.19
CA THR A 21 11.27 15.64 -1.70
C THR A 21 10.92 14.33 -2.39
N GLY A 22 10.17 13.47 -1.68
CA GLY A 22 9.45 12.40 -2.37
C GLY A 22 8.53 13.02 -3.43
N PRO A 23 8.30 12.35 -4.56
CA PRO A 23 7.48 12.92 -5.62
C PRO A 23 6.09 13.22 -5.07
N MET A 24 5.71 14.51 -5.11
CA MET A 24 4.32 14.91 -4.97
C MET A 24 3.58 14.34 -6.17
N VAL A 25 2.74 13.35 -5.92
CA VAL A 25 1.86 12.75 -6.93
C VAL A 25 0.95 13.87 -7.45
N LYS A 26 1.18 14.33 -8.69
CA LYS A 26 0.34 15.36 -9.33
C LYS A 26 -1.08 14.81 -9.49
N GLY A 27 -2.11 15.68 -9.52
CA GLY A 27 -3.51 15.25 -9.46
C GLY A 27 -3.94 14.13 -10.44
N ALA A 28 -3.35 14.03 -11.63
CA ALA A 28 -3.61 12.95 -12.60
C ALA A 28 -2.91 11.61 -12.27
N GLU A 29 -1.79 11.68 -11.54
CA GLU A 29 -1.08 10.53 -11.02
C GLU A 29 -1.80 9.98 -9.77
N ALA A 30 -2.44 10.85 -8.98
CA ALA A 30 -3.18 10.47 -7.77
C ALA A 30 -4.40 9.62 -8.09
N THR A 31 -5.13 9.97 -9.17
CA THR A 31 -6.24 9.15 -9.67
C THR A 31 -5.78 7.79 -10.15
N ARG A 32 -4.66 7.68 -10.88
CA ARG A 32 -4.11 6.39 -11.31
C ARG A 32 -3.69 5.52 -10.13
N VAL A 33 -3.05 6.12 -9.13
CA VAL A 33 -2.67 5.41 -7.89
C VAL A 33 -3.91 4.88 -7.17
N ALA A 34 -4.98 5.65 -7.10
CA ALA A 34 -6.25 5.21 -6.51
C ALA A 34 -6.90 4.06 -7.31
N GLU A 35 -6.87 4.11 -8.63
CA GLU A 35 -7.37 3.03 -9.50
C GLU A 35 -6.55 1.75 -9.31
N MET A 36 -5.23 1.82 -9.33
CA MET A 36 -4.35 0.66 -9.12
C MET A 36 -4.53 0.07 -7.71
N ALA A 37 -4.70 0.92 -6.69
CA ALA A 37 -4.96 0.47 -5.33
C ALA A 37 -6.29 -0.30 -5.22
N LYS A 38 -7.32 0.13 -5.98
CA LYS A 38 -8.61 -0.55 -6.07
C LYS A 38 -8.52 -1.88 -6.81
N GLU A 39 -7.74 -1.95 -7.90
CA GLU A 39 -7.48 -3.21 -8.62
C GLU A 39 -6.70 -4.22 -7.76
N PHE A 40 -5.77 -3.73 -6.95
CA PHE A 40 -5.08 -4.56 -5.97
C PHE A 40 -6.04 -5.14 -4.93
N GLU A 41 -6.91 -4.31 -4.35
CA GLU A 41 -7.94 -4.77 -3.41
C GLU A 41 -8.89 -5.78 -4.07
N ALA A 42 -9.31 -5.56 -5.32
CA ALA A 42 -10.14 -6.51 -6.06
C ALA A 42 -9.48 -7.88 -6.22
N THR A 43 -8.17 -7.90 -6.51
CA THR A 43 -7.40 -9.15 -6.63
C THR A 43 -7.30 -9.87 -5.28
N LEU A 44 -7.04 -9.13 -4.21
CA LEU A 44 -6.98 -9.67 -2.85
C LEU A 44 -8.33 -10.26 -2.41
N LEU A 45 -9.43 -9.57 -2.69
CA LEU A 45 -10.78 -10.06 -2.40
C LEU A 45 -11.11 -11.30 -3.23
N SER A 46 -10.67 -11.37 -4.49
CA SER A 46 -10.84 -12.57 -5.32
C SER A 46 -10.11 -13.78 -4.73
N LEU A 47 -8.89 -13.58 -4.23
CA LEU A 47 -8.12 -14.62 -3.52
C LEU A 47 -8.81 -15.03 -2.22
N LEU A 48 -9.30 -14.07 -1.43
CA LEU A 48 -10.03 -14.35 -0.20
C LEU A 48 -11.29 -15.18 -0.46
N LEU A 49 -12.09 -14.80 -1.46
CA LEU A 49 -13.31 -15.52 -1.85
C LEU A 49 -12.99 -16.94 -2.33
N LYS A 50 -11.89 -17.12 -3.07
CA LYS A 50 -11.39 -18.43 -3.47
C LYS A 50 -11.09 -19.31 -2.25
N GLU A 51 -10.30 -18.82 -1.30
CA GLU A 51 -9.97 -19.57 -0.08
C GLU A 51 -11.23 -19.88 0.73
N MET A 52 -12.16 -18.93 0.85
CA MET A 52 -13.46 -19.17 1.49
C MET A 52 -14.25 -20.27 0.77
N ARG A 53 -14.32 -20.27 -0.58
CA ARG A 53 -14.97 -21.35 -1.32
C ARG A 53 -14.28 -22.69 -1.05
N GLN A 54 -12.96 -22.74 -1.03
CA GLN A 54 -12.21 -23.98 -0.83
C GLN A 54 -12.43 -24.61 0.56
N THR A 55 -12.97 -23.86 1.51
CA THR A 55 -13.41 -24.41 2.81
C THR A 55 -14.79 -25.06 2.79
N LEU A 56 -15.55 -24.89 1.71
CA LEU A 56 -16.84 -25.56 1.52
C LEU A 56 -16.59 -27.01 1.05
N GLU A 57 -17.51 -27.93 1.41
CA GLU A 57 -17.41 -29.34 1.05
C GLU A 57 -17.40 -29.58 -0.48
N PRO A 58 -16.90 -30.73 -0.98
CA PRO A 58 -16.76 -31.03 -2.41
C PRO A 58 -18.06 -30.96 -3.23
N GLU A 59 -19.21 -31.14 -2.58
CA GLU A 59 -20.56 -30.98 -3.15
C GLU A 59 -21.07 -29.52 -3.09
N GLY A 60 -20.17 -28.57 -2.84
CA GLY A 60 -20.46 -27.17 -2.56
C GLY A 60 -20.98 -26.37 -3.75
N LEU A 61 -20.80 -25.05 -3.69
CA LEU A 61 -21.45 -24.09 -4.59
C LEU A 61 -21.20 -24.33 -6.10
N PHE A 62 -20.11 -25.02 -6.46
CA PHE A 62 -19.74 -25.34 -7.83
C PHE A 62 -19.25 -26.80 -7.94
N PRO A 63 -20.16 -27.77 -8.12
CA PRO A 63 -19.79 -29.18 -8.19
C PRO A 63 -19.23 -29.59 -9.56
N GLY A 64 -18.48 -30.69 -9.58
CA GLY A 64 -17.98 -31.35 -10.80
C GLY A 64 -16.73 -30.72 -11.42
N ASP A 65 -16.26 -31.33 -12.52
CA ASP A 65 -14.96 -31.03 -13.16
C ASP A 65 -14.81 -29.58 -13.68
N GLN A 66 -15.92 -28.86 -13.84
CA GLN A 66 -15.95 -27.46 -14.30
C GLN A 66 -16.14 -26.46 -13.14
N GLY A 67 -16.28 -26.95 -11.91
CA GLY A 67 -16.59 -26.13 -10.74
C GLY A 67 -15.51 -25.10 -10.42
N ASP A 68 -14.23 -25.46 -10.60
CA ASP A 68 -13.11 -24.55 -10.36
C ASP A 68 -13.08 -23.36 -11.31
N VAL A 69 -13.43 -23.57 -12.59
CA VAL A 69 -13.46 -22.49 -13.59
C VAL A 69 -14.62 -21.54 -13.28
N GLN A 70 -15.80 -22.08 -12.98
CA GLN A 70 -16.97 -21.28 -12.64
C GLN A 70 -16.78 -20.52 -11.33
N GLY A 71 -16.23 -21.19 -10.31
CA GLY A 71 -15.88 -20.58 -9.03
C GLY A 71 -14.82 -19.49 -9.17
N GLY A 72 -13.79 -19.71 -9.98
CA GLY A 72 -12.77 -18.69 -10.25
C GLY A 72 -13.33 -17.44 -10.95
N LEU A 73 -14.27 -17.61 -11.89
CA LEU A 73 -14.97 -16.49 -12.53
C LEU A 73 -15.87 -15.75 -11.54
N PHE A 74 -16.56 -16.48 -10.67
CA PHE A 74 -17.37 -15.90 -9.60
C PHE A 74 -16.51 -15.07 -8.65
N ASP A 75 -15.38 -15.59 -8.17
CA ASP A 75 -14.48 -14.86 -7.28
C ASP A 75 -13.95 -13.59 -7.93
N LEU A 76 -13.56 -13.66 -9.21
CA LEU A 76 -13.03 -12.52 -9.93
C LEU A 76 -14.06 -11.40 -10.07
N TYR A 77 -15.28 -11.75 -10.47
CA TYR A 77 -16.37 -10.79 -10.60
C TYR A 77 -16.75 -10.19 -9.23
N MET A 78 -16.84 -11.04 -8.21
CA MET A 78 -17.23 -10.60 -6.87
C MET A 78 -16.16 -9.79 -6.17
N GLY A 79 -14.88 -10.16 -6.30
CA GLY A 79 -13.77 -9.38 -5.77
C GLY A 79 -13.74 -7.98 -6.37
N ARG A 80 -13.97 -7.84 -7.68
CA ARG A 80 -14.09 -6.54 -8.35
C ARG A 80 -15.30 -5.75 -7.86
N HIS A 81 -16.48 -6.37 -7.81
CA HIS A 81 -17.71 -5.71 -7.35
C HIS A 81 -17.61 -5.23 -5.90
N LEU A 82 -16.99 -6.03 -5.03
CA LEU A 82 -16.74 -5.67 -3.64
C LEU A 82 -15.77 -4.50 -3.53
N ALA A 83 -14.63 -4.54 -4.25
CA ALA A 83 -13.71 -3.40 -4.30
C ALA A 83 -14.38 -2.12 -4.87
N GLU A 84 -15.32 -2.27 -5.81
CA GLU A 84 -16.11 -1.17 -6.36
C GLU A 84 -17.13 -0.58 -5.39
N SER A 85 -17.70 -1.38 -4.50
CA SER A 85 -18.70 -0.97 -3.50
C SER A 85 -18.10 -0.48 -2.17
N GLY A 86 -16.76 -0.41 -2.07
CA GLY A 86 -16.05 0.11 -0.90
C GLY A 86 -15.10 -0.88 -0.24
N GLY A 87 -15.18 -2.16 -0.61
CA GLY A 87 -14.24 -3.20 -0.22
C GLY A 87 -14.05 -3.31 1.29
N VAL A 88 -12.81 -3.57 1.68
CA VAL A 88 -12.38 -3.60 3.10
C VAL A 88 -11.65 -2.31 3.49
N GLY A 89 -11.54 -1.35 2.56
CA GLY A 89 -10.87 -0.07 2.76
C GLY A 89 -9.35 -0.11 2.53
N LEU A 90 -8.82 -1.21 1.99
CA LEU A 90 -7.38 -1.37 1.77
C LEU A 90 -6.88 -0.40 0.70
N ALA A 91 -7.64 -0.21 -0.38
CA ALA A 91 -7.29 0.74 -1.43
C ALA A 91 -7.12 2.17 -0.88
N SER A 92 -8.05 2.58 0.00
CA SER A 92 -8.01 3.88 0.66
C SER A 92 -6.80 4.03 1.59
N ALA A 93 -6.46 2.97 2.33
CA ALA A 93 -5.28 2.96 3.20
C ALA A 93 -3.98 3.09 2.39
N LEU A 94 -3.86 2.36 1.27
CA LEU A 94 -2.70 2.43 0.38
C LEU A 94 -2.50 3.83 -0.19
N VAL A 95 -3.57 4.45 -0.70
CA VAL A 95 -3.51 5.83 -1.23
C VAL A 95 -3.05 6.82 -0.15
N ARG A 96 -3.56 6.70 1.09
CA ARG A 96 -3.15 7.56 2.21
C ARG A 96 -1.66 7.40 2.57
N GLN A 97 -1.12 6.19 2.48
CA GLN A 97 0.30 5.95 2.77
C GLN A 97 1.22 6.51 1.68
N MET A 98 0.73 6.59 0.44
CA MET A 98 1.46 7.16 -0.69
C MET A 98 1.40 8.69 -0.72
N ASP A 99 0.50 9.31 0.05
CA ASP A 99 0.48 10.76 0.26
C ASP A 99 1.42 11.15 1.43
N PRO A 100 2.62 11.70 1.14
CA PRO A 100 3.55 12.13 2.17
C PRO A 100 3.03 13.28 3.06
N GLY A 101 1.91 13.92 2.71
CA GLY A 101 1.24 14.94 3.51
C GLY A 101 0.20 14.41 4.51
N ALA A 102 -0.16 13.13 4.43
CA ALA A 102 -1.22 12.55 5.26
C ALA A 102 -0.77 12.11 6.66
N TYR A 103 0.54 12.10 6.93
CA TYR A 103 1.07 11.89 8.28
C TYR A 103 1.15 13.23 9.01
N PRO A 104 0.57 13.36 10.21
CA PRO A 104 0.80 14.55 11.03
C PRO A 104 2.31 14.65 11.22
N LYS A 105 2.87 15.80 10.84
CA LYS A 105 4.26 16.16 11.10
C LYS A 105 4.49 15.87 12.57
N ARG A 106 5.23 14.80 12.89
CA ARG A 106 5.56 14.48 14.29
C ARG A 106 6.28 15.71 14.80
N GLU A 107 5.60 16.50 15.60
CA GLU A 107 6.29 17.49 16.40
C GLU A 107 7.31 16.70 17.22
N PRO A 108 8.56 17.18 17.29
CA PRO A 108 9.54 16.55 18.15
C PRO A 108 8.91 16.42 19.53
N PHE A 109 8.75 15.20 20.03
CA PHE A 109 8.44 15.01 21.44
C PHE A 109 9.45 15.86 22.21
N PRO A 110 9.02 16.72 23.14
CA PRO A 110 9.94 17.46 23.98
C PRO A 110 10.90 16.45 24.60
N HIS A 111 12.14 16.44 24.10
CA HIS A 111 13.19 15.62 24.67
C HIS A 111 13.54 16.32 25.96
N ASP A 112 12.90 15.91 27.05
CA ASP A 112 13.31 16.31 28.38
C ASP A 112 14.71 15.70 28.61
N PRO A 113 15.78 16.52 28.58
CA PRO A 113 17.14 16.02 28.75
C PRO A 113 17.38 15.45 30.15
N THR A 114 16.44 15.64 31.08
CA THR A 114 16.53 15.14 32.46
C THR A 114 15.88 13.79 32.66
N ARG A 115 15.19 13.24 31.65
CA ARG A 115 14.62 11.88 31.71
C ARG A 115 15.74 10.86 31.53
N SER A 116 16.52 10.69 32.59
CA SER A 116 17.47 9.60 32.77
C SER A 116 16.80 8.30 32.37
N THR A 117 17.41 7.57 31.45
CA THR A 117 17.05 6.20 31.03
C THR A 117 17.32 5.17 32.14
N GLY A 118 17.13 5.57 33.40
CA GLY A 118 17.16 4.66 34.53
C GLY A 118 16.00 3.66 34.45
N PRO A 119 16.15 2.47 35.04
CA PRO A 119 15.06 1.51 35.11
C PRO A 119 13.83 2.18 35.74
N VAL A 120 12.69 2.10 35.06
CA VAL A 120 11.41 2.56 35.59
C VAL A 120 11.16 1.80 36.89
N PRO A 121 11.05 2.45 38.06
CA PRO A 121 10.73 1.74 39.29
C PRO A 121 9.34 1.12 39.12
N LEU A 122 9.25 -0.19 39.24
CA LEU A 122 7.98 -0.90 39.36
C LEU A 122 7.33 -0.41 40.66
N SER A 123 6.37 0.51 40.54
CA SER A 123 5.49 0.85 41.65
C SER A 123 4.74 -0.44 42.04
N PRO A 124 4.75 -0.86 43.32
CA PRO A 124 4.00 -2.04 43.72
C PRO A 124 2.51 -1.76 43.50
N ALA A 125 1.85 -2.69 42.82
CA ALA A 125 0.41 -2.66 42.62
C ALA A 125 -0.32 -2.49 43.96
N PRO A 126 -1.40 -1.69 44.04
CA PRO A 126 -2.18 -1.59 45.25
C PRO A 126 -2.89 -2.93 45.47
N LEU A 127 -2.48 -3.66 46.51
CA LEU A 127 -3.33 -4.68 47.14
C LEU A 127 -4.11 -3.97 48.25
N ALA A 128 -5.42 -4.21 48.22
CA ALA A 128 -6.51 -3.73 49.07
C ALA A 128 -6.15 -3.26 50.49
#